data_AF-A0A7H8R8A1-F1
#
_entry.id   AF-A0A7H8R8A1-F1
#
_cell.length_a   1.000
_cell.length_b   1.000
_cell.length_c   1.000
_cell.angle_alpha   90.00
_cell.angle_beta   90.00
_cell.angle_gamma   90.00
#
_symmetry.space_group_name_H-M   'P 1'
#
loop_
_entity.id
_entity.type
_entity.pdbx_description
1 polymer ?
#
loop_
_entity_poly.entity_id
_entity_poly.type
_entity_poly.pdbx_seq_one_letter_code
_entity_poly.pdbx_strand_id
1 'polypeptide(L)'
;MAKKGAGENTKKVAGNAKKAEAAAKKQAVVDAKNAAEEDTQWSQGAKGASAKKEAAEAKKAEAARKKAEREALLKEEEASQPSKAKGAGAKSAQKKTRGLDLSQLDDSAPASTKASALNASGIENALDALDLTSKGDAMKVDRHPERRFKAAYAAFEARRLPEIESEYPGLRKQQRIEICKKEFEKSDDNPFNKVNVAFDASREEIAAVKEAERKKVESRLGSK
;
A
#
# COMPACT_ATOMS: atom_id res chain seq x y z
N MET A 1 43.15 33.12 55.18
CA MET A 1 43.69 33.32 53.81
C MET A 1 42.56 33.77 52.90
N ALA A 2 42.78 34.86 52.16
CA ALA A 2 41.76 35.61 51.44
C ALA A 2 41.19 34.88 50.21
N LYS A 3 39.86 34.83 50.08
CA LYS A 3 39.20 34.46 48.81
C LYS A 3 39.04 35.72 47.97
N LYS A 4 40.06 35.99 47.18
CA LYS A 4 40.14 37.09 46.20
C LYS A 4 38.99 36.92 45.18
N GLY A 5 38.10 37.91 45.12
CA GLY A 5 37.06 37.99 44.10
C GLY A 5 37.62 38.41 42.74
N ALA A 6 37.03 37.88 41.67
CA ALA A 6 36.88 38.49 40.34
C ALA A 6 36.53 37.41 39.31
N GLY A 7 35.37 37.54 38.68
CA GLY A 7 34.95 36.75 37.52
C GLY A 7 34.23 35.45 37.86
N GLU A 8 32.96 35.35 37.47
CA GLU A 8 32.28 34.05 37.42
C GLU A 8 33.14 33.08 36.61
N ASN A 9 33.49 31.95 37.22
CA ASN A 9 34.33 30.93 36.59
C ASN A 9 33.68 30.53 35.25
N THR A 10 34.32 30.82 34.11
CA THR A 10 33.75 30.74 32.75
C THR A 10 33.08 29.39 32.46
N LYS A 11 33.58 28.30 33.06
CA LYS A 11 32.99 26.96 32.97
C LYS A 11 31.61 26.86 33.67
N LYS A 12 31.41 27.56 34.79
CA LYS A 12 30.13 27.65 35.51
C LYS A 12 29.11 28.49 34.72
N VAL A 13 29.56 29.59 34.11
CA VAL A 13 28.73 30.41 33.21
C VAL A 13 28.28 29.59 32.00
N ALA A 14 29.19 28.85 31.36
CA ALA A 14 28.87 27.98 30.23
C ALA A 14 27.91 26.82 30.62
N GLY A 15 28.07 26.24 31.82
CA GLY A 15 27.15 25.21 32.32
C GLY A 15 25.74 25.75 32.59
N ASN A 16 25.64 26.92 33.22
CA ASN A 16 24.37 27.59 33.45
C ASN A 16 23.71 28.03 32.13
N ALA A 17 24.49 28.51 31.16
CA ALA A 17 24.00 28.85 29.82
C ALA A 17 23.42 27.63 29.10
N LYS A 18 24.11 26.48 29.11
CA LYS A 18 23.59 25.23 28.53
C LYS A 18 22.31 24.75 29.21
N LYS A 19 22.19 24.93 30.53
CA LYS A 19 20.97 24.59 31.27
C LYS A 19 19.82 25.54 30.94
N ALA A 20 20.10 26.84 30.77
CA ALA A 20 19.13 27.83 30.32
C ALA A 20 18.66 27.58 28.88
N GLU A 21 19.56 27.24 27.96
CA GLU A 21 19.20 26.85 26.59
C GLU A 21 18.36 25.59 26.54
N ALA A 22 18.66 24.59 27.36
CA ALA A 22 17.85 23.37 27.45
C ALA A 22 16.45 23.65 28.02
N ALA A 23 16.35 24.55 29.00
CA ALA A 23 15.06 24.99 29.53
C ALA A 23 14.27 25.80 28.50
N ALA A 24 14.92 26.73 27.77
CA ALA A 24 14.31 27.52 26.71
C ALA A 24 13.81 26.65 25.55
N LYS A 25 14.57 25.60 25.17
CA LYS A 25 14.12 24.62 24.15
C LYS A 25 12.89 23.85 24.60
N LYS A 26 12.83 23.43 25.87
CA LYS A 26 11.64 22.76 26.41
C LYS A 26 10.44 23.70 26.47
N GLN A 27 10.66 24.95 26.87
CA GLN A 27 9.62 25.97 26.88
C GLN A 27 9.11 26.25 25.46
N ALA A 28 9.99 26.42 24.48
CA ALA A 28 9.61 26.61 23.08
C ALA A 28 8.79 25.44 22.51
N VAL A 29 9.06 24.20 22.92
CA VAL A 29 8.25 23.04 22.52
C VAL A 29 6.86 23.08 23.17
N VAL A 30 6.76 23.50 24.43
CA VAL A 30 5.47 23.67 25.11
C VAL A 30 4.68 24.82 24.50
N ASP A 31 5.33 25.96 24.25
CA ASP A 31 4.70 27.13 23.64
C ASP A 31 4.25 26.82 22.21
N ALA A 32 5.02 26.05 21.43
CA ALA A 32 4.63 25.60 20.10
C ALA A 32 3.41 24.65 20.14
N LYS A 33 3.32 23.78 21.15
CA LYS A 33 2.15 22.91 21.34
C LYS A 33 0.92 23.72 21.73
N ASN A 34 1.05 24.63 22.69
CA ASN A 34 -0.03 25.49 23.13
C ASN A 34 -0.52 26.40 22.00
N ALA A 35 0.40 26.94 21.18
CA ALA A 35 0.04 27.75 20.01
C ALA A 35 -0.70 26.91 18.95
N ALA A 36 -0.30 25.65 18.72
CA ALA A 36 -1.01 24.76 17.81
C ALA A 36 -2.40 24.39 18.34
N GLU A 37 -2.52 24.12 19.64
CA GLU A 37 -3.81 23.84 20.28
C GLU A 37 -4.73 25.07 20.24
N GLU A 38 -4.20 26.26 20.52
CA GLU A 38 -4.92 27.52 20.42
C GLU A 38 -5.37 27.80 18.97
N ASP A 39 -4.53 27.58 17.96
CA ASP A 39 -4.90 27.71 16.54
C ASP A 39 -6.00 26.72 16.14
N THR A 40 -5.94 25.47 16.63
CA THR A 40 -7.04 24.50 16.44
C THR A 40 -8.33 24.90 17.13
N GLN A 41 -8.25 25.61 18.27
CA GLN A 41 -9.41 26.10 18.99
C GLN A 41 -10.02 27.34 18.31
N TRP A 42 -9.19 28.26 17.82
CA TRP A 42 -9.64 29.45 17.08
C TRP A 42 -10.22 29.11 15.70
N SER A 43 -9.68 28.09 15.03
CA SER A 43 -10.21 27.63 13.74
C SER A 43 -11.59 26.95 13.84
N GLN A 44 -11.98 26.43 15.02
CA GLN A 44 -13.35 25.92 15.25
C GLN A 44 -14.41 27.03 15.30
N GLY A 45 -14.02 28.28 15.62
CA GLY A 45 -14.89 29.45 15.60
C GLY A 45 -14.97 30.15 14.23
N ALA A 46 -14.05 29.85 13.31
CA ALA A 46 -14.04 30.39 11.95
C ALA A 46 -15.16 29.75 11.12
N LYS A 47 -16.34 30.40 11.15
CA LYS A 47 -17.57 30.10 10.42
C LYS A 47 -17.28 29.42 9.06
N GLY A 48 -17.81 28.19 8.86
CA GLY A 48 -17.60 27.29 7.71
C GLY A 48 -17.98 27.78 6.30
N ALA A 49 -18.05 29.09 6.08
CA ALA A 49 -18.12 29.70 4.75
C ALA A 49 -16.77 29.68 4.02
N SER A 50 -15.63 29.75 4.74
CA SER A 50 -14.29 29.63 4.12
C SER A 50 -14.00 28.20 3.68
N ALA A 51 -14.24 27.22 4.56
CA ALA A 51 -13.99 25.80 4.26
C ALA A 51 -14.77 25.28 3.04
N LYS A 52 -16.01 25.74 2.83
CA LYS A 52 -16.80 25.34 1.65
C LYS A 52 -16.33 26.03 0.36
N LYS A 53 -15.79 27.25 0.44
CA LYS A 53 -15.19 27.96 -0.70
C LYS A 53 -13.81 27.40 -1.05
N GLU A 54 -12.96 27.17 -0.05
CA GLU A 54 -11.63 26.57 -0.22
C GLU A 54 -11.71 25.12 -0.72
N ALA A 55 -12.67 24.30 -0.24
CA ALA A 55 -12.87 22.95 -0.77
C ALA A 55 -13.37 22.95 -2.24
N ALA A 56 -14.19 23.93 -2.63
CA ALA A 56 -14.64 24.09 -4.01
C ALA A 56 -13.51 24.57 -4.93
N GLU A 57 -12.68 25.50 -4.44
CA GLU A 57 -11.53 26.03 -5.17
C GLU A 57 -10.41 25.00 -5.30
N ALA A 58 -10.15 24.20 -4.25
CA ALA A 58 -9.20 23.09 -4.29
C ALA A 58 -9.65 21.99 -5.27
N LYS A 59 -10.94 21.62 -5.29
CA LYS A 59 -11.47 20.67 -6.28
C LYS A 59 -11.37 21.20 -7.72
N LYS A 60 -11.60 22.50 -7.93
CA LYS A 60 -11.47 23.12 -9.25
C LYS A 60 -10.00 23.18 -9.71
N ALA A 61 -9.08 23.48 -8.81
CA ALA A 61 -7.65 23.48 -9.08
C ALA A 61 -7.11 22.07 -9.38
N GLU A 62 -7.55 21.06 -8.63
CA GLU A 62 -7.15 19.66 -8.85
C GLU A 62 -7.72 19.13 -10.19
N ALA A 63 -8.98 19.44 -10.51
CA ALA A 63 -9.59 19.07 -11.78
C ALA A 63 -8.88 19.74 -12.98
N ALA A 64 -8.49 21.01 -12.83
CA ALA A 64 -7.72 21.71 -13.85
C ALA A 64 -6.33 21.09 -14.04
N ARG A 65 -5.64 20.70 -12.95
CA ARG A 65 -4.34 20.01 -13.03
C ARG A 65 -4.47 18.63 -13.68
N LYS A 66 -5.46 17.82 -13.29
CA LYS A 66 -5.72 16.51 -13.90
C LYS A 66 -6.09 16.61 -15.38
N LYS A 67 -6.84 17.65 -15.76
CA LYS A 67 -7.16 17.91 -17.18
C LYS A 67 -5.90 18.29 -17.97
N ALA A 68 -5.06 19.17 -17.44
CA ALA A 68 -3.81 19.57 -18.08
C ALA A 68 -2.83 18.40 -18.24
N GLU A 69 -2.73 17.53 -17.22
CA GLU A 69 -1.91 16.32 -17.28
C GLU A 69 -2.43 15.34 -18.33
N ARG A 70 -3.75 15.10 -18.36
CA ARG A 70 -4.38 14.24 -19.38
C ARG A 70 -4.18 14.77 -20.80
N GLU A 71 -4.28 16.08 -20.98
CA GLU A 71 -4.10 16.73 -22.29
C GLU A 71 -2.64 16.72 -22.74
N ALA A 72 -1.70 16.89 -21.81
CA ALA A 72 -0.27 16.72 -22.10
C ALA A 72 0.05 15.28 -22.51
N LEU A 73 -0.50 14.29 -21.79
CA LEU A 73 -0.30 12.86 -22.10
C LEU A 73 -0.95 12.49 -23.44
N LEU A 74 -2.16 12.99 -23.74
CA LEU A 74 -2.80 12.79 -25.04
C LEU A 74 -2.00 13.41 -26.18
N LYS A 75 -1.39 14.59 -25.95
CA LYS A 75 -0.53 15.23 -26.95
C LYS A 75 0.79 14.49 -27.17
N GLU A 76 1.36 13.88 -26.13
CA GLU A 76 2.54 13.02 -26.24
C GLU A 76 2.20 11.70 -26.95
N GLU A 77 1.01 11.15 -26.71
CA GLU A 77 0.48 10.01 -27.48
C GLU A 77 0.24 10.38 -28.95
N GLU A 78 -0.39 11.53 -29.25
CA GLU A 78 -0.59 12.00 -30.63
C GLU A 78 0.73 12.32 -31.36
N ALA A 79 1.76 12.78 -30.64
CA ALA A 79 3.07 13.03 -31.22
C ALA A 79 3.90 11.75 -31.43
N SER A 80 3.70 10.72 -30.59
CA SER A 80 4.36 9.43 -30.73
C SER A 80 3.65 8.49 -31.70
N GLN A 81 2.38 8.75 -32.04
CA GLN A 81 1.75 8.10 -33.18
C GLN A 81 2.42 8.56 -34.49
N PRO A 82 2.87 7.62 -35.34
CA PRO A 82 3.54 7.96 -36.58
C PRO A 82 2.58 8.74 -37.48
N SER A 83 2.82 10.04 -37.64
CA SER A 83 2.13 10.88 -38.61
C SER A 83 2.48 10.38 -40.02
N LYS A 84 1.66 9.48 -40.56
CA LYS A 84 1.64 9.27 -42.01
C LYS A 84 1.15 10.59 -42.60
N ALA A 85 2.07 11.28 -43.27
CA ALA A 85 1.87 12.57 -43.89
C ALA A 85 0.48 12.70 -44.53
N LYS A 86 -0.24 13.75 -44.13
CA LYS A 86 -1.44 14.21 -44.84
C LYS A 86 -0.99 14.72 -46.21
N GLY A 87 -1.20 13.90 -47.23
CA GLY A 87 -1.06 14.29 -48.63
C GLY A 87 -0.05 13.46 -49.41
N ALA A 88 -0.50 12.34 -50.00
CA ALA A 88 -0.11 11.88 -51.33
C ALA A 88 -0.86 10.57 -51.65
N GLY A 89 -1.65 10.57 -52.72
CA GLY A 89 -2.10 9.35 -53.38
C GLY A 89 -3.58 8.99 -53.17
N ALA A 90 -4.45 9.64 -53.93
CA ALA A 90 -5.72 9.06 -54.31
C ALA A 90 -5.48 7.75 -55.08
N LYS A 91 -5.67 6.60 -54.43
CA LYS A 91 -6.03 5.33 -55.10
C LYS A 91 -6.99 4.56 -54.21
N SER A 92 -8.14 4.24 -54.78
CA SER A 92 -9.24 3.47 -54.20
C SER A 92 -8.74 2.13 -53.64
N ALA A 93 -8.83 1.95 -52.32
CA ALA A 93 -8.64 0.65 -51.68
C ALA A 93 -9.94 -0.15 -51.76
N GLN A 94 -10.01 -1.09 -52.70
CA GLN A 94 -11.06 -2.11 -52.75
C GLN A 94 -11.08 -2.91 -51.43
N LYS A 95 -12.27 -3.00 -50.83
CA LYS A 95 -12.55 -3.87 -49.69
C LYS A 95 -12.24 -5.32 -50.07
N LYS A 96 -11.15 -5.87 -49.55
CA LYS A 96 -10.97 -7.32 -49.43
C LYS A 96 -11.24 -7.71 -47.99
N THR A 97 -12.44 -8.23 -47.75
CA THR A 97 -12.79 -9.00 -46.55
C THR A 97 -11.97 -10.28 -46.56
N ARG A 98 -10.75 -10.23 -46.04
CA ARG A 98 -9.99 -11.44 -45.71
C ARG A 98 -10.15 -11.62 -44.21
N GLY A 99 -10.93 -12.64 -43.84
CA GLY A 99 -11.14 -13.03 -42.45
C GLY A 99 -9.79 -13.12 -41.74
N LEU A 100 -9.78 -12.63 -40.50
CA LEU A 100 -8.65 -12.76 -39.60
C LEU A 100 -8.37 -14.26 -39.42
N ASP A 101 -7.31 -14.75 -40.05
CA ASP A 101 -6.87 -16.12 -39.91
C ASP A 101 -6.18 -16.27 -38.55
N LEU A 102 -6.97 -16.67 -37.56
CA LEU A 102 -6.54 -16.90 -36.17
C LEU A 102 -5.56 -18.07 -36.04
N SER A 103 -5.34 -18.88 -37.09
CA SER A 103 -4.41 -20.01 -37.04
C SER A 103 -2.95 -19.56 -36.89
N GLN A 104 -2.60 -18.35 -37.34
CA GLN A 104 -1.23 -17.85 -37.26
C GLN A 104 -0.86 -17.32 -35.86
N LEU A 105 -1.84 -17.11 -34.98
CA LEU A 105 -1.59 -16.70 -33.59
C LEU A 105 -1.31 -17.91 -32.68
N ASP A 106 -1.78 -19.10 -33.05
CA ASP A 106 -1.54 -20.35 -32.32
C ASP A 106 -0.11 -20.89 -32.53
N ASP A 107 0.45 -20.71 -33.73
CA ASP A 107 1.77 -21.24 -34.10
C ASP A 107 2.96 -20.32 -33.72
N SER A 108 2.68 -19.07 -33.29
CA SER A 108 3.71 -18.09 -32.90
C SER A 108 3.92 -17.98 -31.38
N ALA A 109 3.37 -18.90 -30.58
CA ALA A 109 3.76 -19.07 -29.20
C ALA A 109 4.97 -20.03 -29.12
N PRO A 110 6.10 -19.65 -28.50
CA PRO A 110 7.24 -20.55 -28.40
C PRO A 110 6.85 -21.82 -27.62
N ALA A 111 6.94 -22.96 -28.30
CA ALA A 111 6.68 -24.31 -27.80
C ALA A 111 7.71 -24.80 -26.75
N SER A 112 8.02 -24.00 -25.73
CA SER A 112 8.99 -24.35 -24.68
C SER A 112 8.44 -24.34 -23.26
N THR A 113 7.13 -24.30 -23.09
CA THR A 113 6.48 -24.63 -21.82
C THR A 113 5.21 -25.36 -22.17
N LYS A 114 5.12 -26.65 -21.84
CA LYS A 114 3.81 -27.30 -21.70
C LYS A 114 3.01 -26.39 -20.77
N ALA A 115 2.11 -25.58 -21.33
CA ALA A 115 1.03 -25.03 -20.57
C ALA A 115 0.20 -26.26 -20.18
N SER A 116 0.53 -26.87 -19.04
CA SER A 116 -0.39 -27.75 -18.35
C SER A 116 -1.69 -26.94 -18.29
N ALA A 117 -2.73 -27.39 -18.97
CA ALA A 117 -4.01 -26.71 -18.93
C ALA A 117 -4.43 -26.67 -17.45
N LEU A 118 -4.25 -25.53 -16.80
CA LEU A 118 -4.59 -25.35 -15.40
C LEU A 118 -6.10 -25.23 -15.36
N ASN A 119 -6.78 -26.27 -14.87
CA ASN A 119 -8.24 -26.28 -14.77
C ASN A 119 -8.66 -25.47 -13.53
N ALA A 120 -8.72 -24.16 -13.71
CA ALA A 120 -9.18 -23.24 -12.68
C ALA A 120 -10.71 -23.13 -12.64
N SER A 121 -11.38 -24.16 -12.11
CA SER A 121 -12.83 -24.08 -11.84
C SER A 121 -13.08 -23.38 -10.50
N GLY A 122 -13.68 -22.20 -10.52
CA GLY A 122 -13.96 -21.36 -9.33
C GLY A 122 -13.04 -20.15 -9.19
N ILE A 123 -13.45 -19.16 -8.40
CA ILE A 123 -12.75 -17.87 -8.27
C ILE A 123 -11.39 -18.07 -7.60
N GLU A 124 -11.35 -18.88 -6.54
CA GLU A 124 -10.16 -19.13 -5.74
C GLU A 124 -9.09 -19.85 -6.58
N ASN A 125 -9.50 -20.86 -7.36
CA ASN A 125 -8.60 -21.59 -8.26
C ASN A 125 -8.12 -20.72 -9.43
N ALA A 126 -8.92 -19.75 -9.90
CA ALA A 126 -8.51 -18.79 -10.92
C ALA A 126 -7.52 -17.76 -10.39
N LEU A 127 -7.69 -17.30 -9.15
CA LEU A 127 -6.73 -16.43 -8.46
C LEU A 127 -5.40 -17.17 -8.24
N ASP A 128 -5.44 -18.42 -7.80
CA ASP A 128 -4.25 -19.25 -7.66
C ASP A 128 -3.52 -19.46 -9.00
N ALA A 129 -4.26 -19.78 -10.06
CA ALA A 129 -3.69 -19.93 -11.40
C ALA A 129 -3.07 -18.62 -11.92
N LEU A 130 -3.67 -17.47 -11.60
CA LEU A 130 -3.13 -16.16 -11.92
C LEU A 130 -1.85 -15.87 -11.12
N ASP A 131 -1.81 -16.19 -9.83
CA ASP A 131 -0.62 -16.02 -8.99
C ASP A 131 0.54 -16.93 -9.43
N LEU A 132 0.25 -18.12 -9.94
CA LEU A 132 1.24 -18.99 -10.58
C LEU A 132 1.81 -18.39 -11.88
N THR A 133 0.96 -17.74 -12.67
CA THR A 133 1.33 -17.20 -13.99
C THR A 133 1.95 -15.81 -13.89
N SER A 134 1.62 -15.05 -12.85
CA SER A 134 2.21 -13.76 -12.53
C SER A 134 3.70 -13.95 -12.20
N LYS A 135 4.58 -13.41 -13.05
CA LYS A 135 6.04 -13.40 -12.83
C LYS A 135 6.47 -12.46 -11.68
N GLY A 136 5.52 -11.88 -10.94
CA GLY A 136 5.79 -11.03 -9.79
C GLY A 136 6.10 -11.84 -8.53
N ASP A 137 6.77 -11.19 -7.58
CA ASP A 137 7.02 -11.67 -6.21
C ASP A 137 5.71 -11.76 -5.39
N ALA A 138 4.71 -12.48 -5.92
CA ALA A 138 3.38 -12.63 -5.33
C ALA A 138 3.44 -13.49 -4.05
N MET A 139 4.33 -14.49 -4.01
CA MET A 139 4.62 -15.27 -2.81
C MET A 139 5.73 -14.60 -1.98
N LYS A 140 5.42 -13.47 -1.33
CA LYS A 140 6.28 -12.91 -0.29
C LYS A 140 6.19 -13.76 0.98
N VAL A 141 7.11 -14.70 1.10
CA VAL A 141 7.28 -15.52 2.29
C VAL A 141 7.79 -14.64 3.45
N ASP A 142 7.04 -14.60 4.54
CA ASP A 142 7.41 -13.86 5.74
C ASP A 142 8.40 -14.64 6.60
N ARG A 143 9.38 -13.91 7.17
CA ARG A 143 10.35 -14.43 8.14
C ARG A 143 9.98 -14.06 9.59
N HIS A 144 9.08 -13.10 9.79
CA HIS A 144 8.68 -12.61 11.12
C HIS A 144 7.16 -12.45 11.24
N PRO A 145 6.40 -13.55 11.19
CA PRO A 145 4.96 -13.51 11.41
C PRO A 145 4.58 -12.90 12.77
N GLU A 146 5.39 -13.13 13.82
CA GLU A 146 5.22 -12.54 15.16
C GLU A 146 5.15 -11.01 15.16
N ARG A 147 5.98 -10.35 14.34
CA ARG A 147 6.02 -8.87 14.27
C ARG A 147 4.79 -8.31 13.57
N ARG A 148 4.22 -9.06 12.62
CA ARG A 148 3.05 -8.64 11.84
C ARG A 148 1.75 -9.01 12.52
N PHE A 149 1.73 -10.03 13.37
CA PHE A 149 0.55 -10.48 14.09
C PHE A 149 -0.18 -9.34 14.80
N LYS A 150 0.54 -8.50 15.57
CA LYS A 150 -0.08 -7.38 16.30
C LYS A 150 -0.73 -6.35 15.37
N ALA A 151 -0.08 -6.04 14.25
CA ALA A 151 -0.60 -5.08 13.27
C ALA A 151 -1.80 -5.65 12.50
N ALA A 152 -1.70 -6.91 12.08
CA ALA A 152 -2.78 -7.62 11.39
C ALA A 152 -3.99 -7.80 12.31
N TYR A 153 -3.78 -8.17 13.58
CA TYR A 153 -4.83 -8.27 14.58
C TYR A 153 -5.51 -6.93 14.83
N ALA A 154 -4.74 -5.84 14.98
CA ALA A 154 -5.31 -4.51 15.16
C ALA A 154 -6.13 -4.04 13.94
N ALA A 155 -5.68 -4.36 12.72
CA ALA A 155 -6.43 -4.05 11.51
C ALA A 155 -7.74 -4.87 11.41
N PHE A 156 -7.69 -6.16 11.79
CA PHE A 156 -8.86 -7.03 11.83
C PHE A 156 -9.85 -6.59 12.92
N GLU A 157 -9.36 -6.29 14.13
CA GLU A 157 -10.16 -5.80 15.24
C GLU A 157 -10.89 -4.50 14.87
N ALA A 158 -10.19 -3.52 14.27
CA ALA A 158 -10.81 -2.26 13.88
C ALA A 158 -11.97 -2.43 12.87
N ARG A 159 -11.87 -3.42 11.98
CA ARG A 159 -12.92 -3.73 10.99
C ARG A 159 -14.05 -4.57 11.59
N ARG A 160 -13.72 -5.61 12.35
CA ARG A 160 -14.67 -6.64 12.80
C ARG A 160 -15.37 -6.31 14.12
N LEU A 161 -14.75 -5.51 14.99
CA LEU A 161 -15.36 -5.08 16.26
C LEU A 161 -16.73 -4.37 16.10
N PRO A 162 -16.93 -3.42 15.16
CA PRO A 162 -18.25 -2.81 14.96
C PRO A 162 -19.28 -3.80 14.40
N GLU A 163 -18.87 -4.75 13.57
CA GLU A 163 -19.75 -5.80 13.05
C GLU A 163 -20.24 -6.70 14.19
N ILE A 164 -19.33 -7.18 15.06
CA ILE A 164 -19.65 -7.99 16.23
C ILE A 164 -20.54 -7.22 17.22
N GLU A 165 -20.37 -5.90 17.37
CA GLU A 165 -21.24 -5.08 18.21
C GLU A 165 -22.68 -5.02 17.69
N SER A 166 -22.86 -5.04 16.36
CA SER A 166 -24.17 -5.11 15.73
C SER A 166 -24.80 -6.51 15.77
N GLU A 167 -23.99 -7.56 15.62
CA GLU A 167 -24.43 -8.98 15.64
C GLU A 167 -24.78 -9.44 17.07
N TYR A 168 -24.01 -8.99 18.07
CA TYR A 168 -24.17 -9.37 19.47
C TYR A 168 -24.37 -8.14 20.38
N PRO A 169 -25.51 -7.43 20.22
CA PRO A 169 -25.83 -6.30 21.09
C PRO A 169 -26.01 -6.81 22.53
N GLY A 170 -25.28 -6.22 23.48
CA GLY A 170 -25.33 -6.58 24.91
C GLY A 170 -24.12 -7.34 25.44
N LEU A 171 -23.23 -7.83 24.56
CA LEU A 171 -21.99 -8.47 25.00
C LEU A 171 -20.94 -7.42 25.42
N ARG A 172 -20.20 -7.66 26.51
CA ARG A 172 -19.15 -6.73 26.99
C ARG A 172 -18.04 -6.61 25.95
N LYS A 173 -17.43 -5.43 25.83
CA LYS A 173 -16.29 -5.19 24.89
C LYS A 173 -15.22 -6.29 24.96
N GLN A 174 -14.83 -6.73 26.16
CA GLN A 174 -13.83 -7.80 26.33
C GLN A 174 -14.24 -9.12 25.67
N GLN A 175 -15.51 -9.52 25.82
CA GLN A 175 -16.04 -10.75 25.22
C GLN A 175 -16.14 -10.63 23.69
N ARG A 176 -16.46 -9.43 23.17
CA ARG A 176 -16.43 -9.15 21.72
C ARG A 176 -15.02 -9.25 21.15
N ILE A 177 -14.03 -8.74 21.87
CA ILE A 177 -12.61 -8.87 21.53
C ILE A 177 -12.20 -10.34 21.51
N GLU A 178 -12.65 -11.15 22.48
CA GLU A 178 -12.37 -12.60 22.51
C GLU A 178 -12.97 -13.34 21.30
N ILE A 179 -14.19 -12.98 20.87
CA ILE A 179 -14.80 -13.52 19.65
C ILE A 179 -13.97 -13.11 18.43
N CYS A 180 -13.65 -11.82 18.32
CA CYS A 180 -12.82 -11.28 17.25
C CYS A 180 -11.46 -11.99 17.16
N LYS A 181 -10.83 -12.26 18.30
CA LYS A 181 -9.57 -13.01 18.36
C LYS A 181 -9.71 -14.46 17.89
N LYS A 182 -10.78 -15.15 18.28
CA LYS A 182 -11.05 -16.53 17.82
C LYS A 182 -11.31 -16.60 16.31
N GLU A 183 -12.00 -15.60 15.76
CA GLU A 183 -12.20 -15.47 14.32
C GLU A 183 -10.86 -15.17 13.61
N PHE A 184 -10.06 -14.26 14.17
CA PHE A 184 -8.76 -13.91 13.62
C PHE A 184 -7.80 -15.09 13.59
N GLU A 185 -7.74 -15.91 14.65
CA GLU A 185 -6.89 -17.10 14.70
C GLU A 185 -7.16 -18.07 13.55
N LYS A 186 -8.40 -18.13 13.05
CA LYS A 186 -8.81 -18.99 11.92
C LYS A 186 -8.78 -18.28 10.56
N SER A 187 -8.69 -16.96 10.55
CA SER A 187 -8.75 -16.16 9.32
C SER A 187 -7.45 -16.26 8.53
N ASP A 188 -7.55 -16.11 7.21
CA ASP A 188 -6.39 -15.95 6.31
C ASP A 188 -5.66 -14.63 6.53
N ASP A 189 -6.26 -13.66 7.24
CA ASP A 189 -5.62 -12.40 7.64
C ASP A 189 -4.54 -12.60 8.71
N ASN A 190 -4.54 -13.73 9.41
CA ASN A 190 -3.50 -14.08 10.37
C ASN A 190 -2.19 -14.47 9.66
N PRO A 191 -1.07 -13.73 9.87
CA PRO A 191 0.21 -14.06 9.26
C PRO A 191 0.70 -15.47 9.58
N PHE A 192 0.31 -16.06 10.71
CA PHE A 192 0.69 -17.44 11.06
C PHE A 192 0.02 -18.51 10.20
N ASN A 193 -1.15 -18.23 9.63
CA ASN A 193 -1.85 -19.16 8.74
C ASN A 193 -1.30 -19.13 7.31
N LYS A 194 -0.45 -18.14 7.01
CA LYS A 194 0.25 -18.01 5.72
C LYS A 194 1.57 -18.79 5.75
N VAL A 195 2.16 -18.99 4.57
CA VAL A 195 3.46 -19.66 4.42
C VAL A 195 4.56 -18.80 5.06
N ASN A 196 5.19 -19.34 6.11
CA ASN A 196 6.25 -18.70 6.86
C ASN A 196 7.54 -19.52 6.78
N VAL A 197 8.67 -18.85 6.91
CA VAL A 197 10.00 -19.50 6.94
C VAL A 197 10.76 -19.02 8.18
N ALA A 198 11.66 -19.89 8.68
CA ALA A 198 12.54 -19.56 9.79
C ALA A 198 13.35 -18.28 9.53
N PHE A 199 13.67 -17.54 10.59
CA PHE A 199 14.33 -16.25 10.49
C PHE A 199 15.73 -16.34 9.86
N ASP A 200 16.46 -17.39 10.20
CA ASP A 200 17.82 -17.72 9.80
C ASP A 200 17.91 -18.53 8.49
N ALA A 201 16.76 -18.78 7.84
CA ALA A 201 16.74 -19.58 6.62
C ALA A 201 17.54 -18.94 5.48
N SER A 202 18.26 -19.79 4.76
CA SER A 202 19.03 -19.38 3.59
C SER A 202 18.13 -18.92 2.44
N ARG A 203 18.68 -18.15 1.50
CA ARG A 203 17.93 -17.73 0.30
C ARG A 203 17.44 -18.93 -0.51
N GLU A 204 18.21 -20.01 -0.52
CA GLU A 204 17.87 -21.26 -1.21
C GLU A 204 16.71 -21.99 -0.52
N GLU A 205 16.70 -22.05 0.81
CA GLU A 205 15.58 -22.61 1.58
C GLU A 205 14.29 -21.82 1.36
N ILE A 206 14.36 -20.48 1.33
CA ILE A 206 13.19 -19.65 1.03
C ILE A 206 12.69 -19.91 -0.39
N ALA A 207 13.60 -20.06 -1.36
CA ALA A 207 13.23 -20.40 -2.74
C ALA A 207 12.61 -21.80 -2.82
N ALA A 208 13.17 -22.78 -2.09
CA ALA A 208 12.65 -24.14 -2.03
C ALA A 208 11.24 -24.20 -1.40
N VAL A 209 10.98 -23.44 -0.34
CA VAL A 209 9.64 -23.34 0.26
C VAL A 209 8.65 -22.67 -0.69
N LYS A 210 9.06 -21.60 -1.37
CA LYS A 210 8.23 -20.98 -2.43
C LYS A 210 7.93 -21.97 -3.55
N GLU A 211 8.91 -22.72 -4.02
CA GLU A 211 8.75 -23.71 -5.08
C GLU A 211 7.88 -24.89 -4.65
N ALA A 212 8.03 -25.37 -3.41
CA ALA A 212 7.21 -26.43 -2.85
C ALA A 212 5.73 -26.02 -2.78
N GLU A 213 5.43 -24.80 -2.32
CA GLU A 213 4.08 -24.27 -2.31
C GLU A 213 3.55 -24.04 -3.73
N ARG A 214 4.37 -23.54 -4.64
CA ARG A 214 4.02 -23.40 -6.06
C ARG A 214 3.64 -24.74 -6.68
N LYS A 215 4.45 -25.79 -6.45
CA LYS A 215 4.17 -27.17 -6.90
C LYS A 215 2.90 -27.75 -6.26
N LYS A 216 2.64 -27.44 -4.98
CA LYS A 216 1.42 -27.86 -4.30
C LYS A 216 0.17 -27.23 -4.93
N VAL A 217 0.23 -25.94 -5.27
CA VAL A 217 -0.86 -25.25 -5.97
C VAL A 217 -1.00 -25.76 -7.42
N GLU A 218 0.10 -25.95 -8.15
CA GLU A 218 0.12 -26.52 -9.50
C GLU A 218 -0.48 -27.93 -9.52
N SER A 219 -0.11 -28.81 -8.57
CA SER A 219 -0.68 -30.16 -8.48
C SER A 219 -2.18 -30.16 -8.16
N ARG A 220 -2.64 -29.22 -7.32
CA ARG A 220 -4.08 -29.04 -7.03
C ARG A 220 -4.86 -28.61 -8.27
N LEU A 221 -4.30 -27.72 -9.09
CA LEU A 221 -4.93 -27.20 -10.30
C LEU A 221 -4.80 -28.13 -11.51
N GLY A 222 -3.74 -28.93 -11.56
CA GLY A 222 -3.48 -29.89 -12.65
C GLY A 222 -4.11 -31.27 -12.45
N SER A 223 -4.51 -31.63 -11.23
CA SER A 223 -5.22 -32.89 -10.92
C SER A 223 -6.73 -32.81 -11.16
N LYS A 224 -7.26 -31.60 -11.35
CA LYS A 224 -8.70 -31.32 -11.55
C LYS A 224 -9.04 -31.21 -13.02
#